data_AF-A0A5B6YQJ5-F1
#
_entry.id   AF-A0A5B6YQJ5-F1
#
_cell.length_a   1.000
_cell.length_b   1.000
_cell.length_c   1.000
_cell.angle_alpha   90.00
_cell.angle_beta   90.00
_cell.angle_gamma   90.00
#
_symmetry.space_group_name_H-M   'P 1'
#
loop_
_entity.id
_entity.type
_entity.pdbx_description
1 polymer ?
#
loop_
_entity_poly.entity_id
_entity_poly.type
_entity_poly.pdbx_seq_one_letter_code
_entity_poly.pdbx_strand_id
1 'polypeptide(L)'
;MGGSGGSGGIPSSAAAGMAEPQYAPAKISVWWDIENCQVPKSCDPHLIAQNISSALVKMNYGGPVSISAYGDTNRIPASVQQALNSTGIALNHVPAGVKDASDKKILVDMLFWAVDNPAPANYLLISGDRDFSNALHQLRMRKYNILLAQPQKASAPLQAA
;
A
#
# COMPACT_ATOMS: atom_id res chain seq x y z
N MET A 1 9.77 -30.96 40.83
CA MET A 1 10.02 -29.50 40.77
C MET A 1 10.77 -29.28 39.46
N GLY A 2 10.09 -28.96 38.36
CA GLY A 2 9.65 -27.61 37.98
C GLY A 2 10.69 -27.07 36.99
N GLY A 3 10.40 -26.54 35.81
CA GLY A 3 9.16 -26.24 35.11
C GLY A 3 9.53 -25.85 33.68
N SER A 4 8.52 -25.83 32.83
CA SER A 4 8.52 -25.44 31.42
C SER A 4 9.13 -24.06 31.14
N GLY A 5 9.63 -23.87 29.92
CA GLY A 5 9.82 -22.56 29.30
C GLY A 5 10.87 -22.63 28.20
N GLY A 6 10.63 -22.25 26.96
CA GLY A 6 9.46 -21.72 26.29
C GLY A 6 9.82 -21.66 24.82
N SER A 7 8.89 -22.09 23.97
CA SER A 7 8.95 -21.97 22.52
C SER A 7 9.19 -20.50 22.13
N GLY A 8 10.42 -20.16 21.75
CA GLY A 8 10.75 -18.92 21.06
C GLY A 8 10.50 -19.08 19.56
N GLY A 9 9.25 -19.37 19.20
CA GLY A 9 8.82 -19.33 17.81
C GLY A 9 8.89 -17.90 17.30
N ILE A 10 9.93 -17.59 16.53
CA ILE A 10 9.98 -16.38 15.70
C ILE A 10 8.77 -16.47 14.76
N PRO A 11 7.81 -15.52 14.77
CA PRO A 11 6.82 -15.50 13.73
C PRO A 11 7.52 -15.09 12.43
N SER A 12 7.79 -16.10 11.62
CA SER A 12 8.09 -16.02 10.20
C SER A 12 6.95 -15.26 9.52
N SER A 13 7.09 -13.95 9.32
CA SER A 13 6.09 -13.16 8.61
C SER A 13 6.40 -13.11 7.11
N ALA A 14 6.26 -14.26 6.47
CA ALA A 14 6.15 -14.36 5.02
C ALA A 14 4.97 -15.29 4.70
N ALA A 15 3.76 -14.76 4.88
CA ALA A 15 2.55 -15.24 4.22
C ALA A 15 1.57 -14.07 4.19
N ALA A 16 1.16 -13.65 3.00
CA ALA A 16 0.02 -12.77 2.79
C ALA A 16 -1.26 -13.51 3.21
N GLY A 17 -1.46 -13.66 4.52
CA GLY A 17 -2.58 -14.33 5.15
C GLY A 17 -3.71 -13.35 5.43
N MET A 18 -4.92 -13.89 5.58
CA MET A 18 -6.15 -13.15 5.91
C MET A 18 -5.93 -12.14 7.04
N ALA A 19 -6.68 -11.04 7.01
CA ALA A 19 -6.67 -10.00 8.03
C ALA A 19 -6.86 -10.61 9.42
N GLU A 20 -5.96 -10.29 10.35
CA GLU A 20 -6.20 -10.62 11.76
C GLU A 20 -7.49 -9.92 12.22
N PRO A 21 -8.25 -10.49 13.18
CA PRO A 21 -9.55 -9.96 13.59
C PRO A 21 -9.52 -8.48 14.01
N GLN A 22 -8.40 -8.02 14.58
CA GLN A 22 -8.20 -6.64 15.00
C GLN A 22 -8.00 -5.66 13.82
N TYR A 23 -7.53 -6.14 12.67
CA TYR A 23 -7.28 -5.34 11.48
C TYR A 23 -8.41 -5.46 10.45
N ALA A 24 -9.26 -6.49 10.54
CA ALA A 24 -10.38 -6.69 9.62
C ALA A 24 -11.34 -5.49 9.54
N PRO A 25 -11.82 -4.88 10.64
CA PRO A 25 -12.66 -3.67 10.57
C PRO A 25 -11.85 -2.36 10.53
N ALA A 26 -10.53 -2.44 10.62
CA ALA A 26 -9.68 -1.25 10.75
C ALA A 26 -9.55 -0.49 9.43
N LYS A 27 -9.41 0.83 9.52
CA LYS A 27 -9.26 1.71 8.36
C LYS A 27 -8.04 1.32 7.53
N ILE A 28 -8.19 1.36 6.20
CA ILE A 28 -7.15 1.01 5.25
C ILE A 28 -6.78 2.26 4.46
N SER A 29 -5.51 2.65 4.52
CA SER A 29 -4.96 3.69 3.66
C SER A 29 -4.09 3.08 2.58
N VAL A 30 -4.44 3.34 1.33
CA VAL A 30 -3.72 2.89 0.15
C VAL A 30 -2.90 4.05 -0.40
N TRP A 31 -1.59 3.86 -0.45
CA TRP A 31 -0.61 4.82 -0.94
C TRP A 31 -0.05 4.29 -2.24
N TRP A 32 -0.43 4.88 -3.35
CA TRP A 32 -0.06 4.41 -4.68
C TRP A 32 0.89 5.37 -5.35
N ASP A 33 2.09 4.89 -5.63
CA ASP A 33 3.07 5.54 -6.48
C ASP A 33 2.76 5.22 -7.93
N ILE A 34 2.02 6.12 -8.60
CA ILE A 34 1.59 5.93 -9.99
C ILE A 34 2.73 6.23 -10.99
N GLU A 35 3.81 6.88 -10.55
CA GLU A 35 4.98 7.11 -11.40
C GLU A 35 5.72 5.80 -11.67
N ASN A 36 6.00 5.03 -10.61
CA ASN A 36 6.63 3.71 -10.71
C ASN A 36 5.63 2.61 -11.10
N CYS A 37 4.37 2.73 -10.69
CA CYS A 37 3.33 1.72 -10.89
C CYS A 37 2.20 2.24 -11.79
N GLN A 38 2.53 2.56 -13.04
CA GLN A 38 1.57 3.07 -14.01
C GLN A 38 0.47 2.05 -14.32
N VAL A 39 -0.70 2.57 -14.68
CA VAL A 39 -1.82 1.73 -15.14
C VAL A 39 -1.43 1.04 -16.44
N PRO A 40 -1.48 -0.31 -16.51
CA PRO A 40 -1.24 -1.03 -17.75
C PRO A 40 -2.24 -0.58 -18.81
N LYS A 41 -1.78 -0.40 -20.06
CA LYS A 41 -2.64 0.05 -21.17
C LYS A 41 -3.83 -0.87 -21.46
N SER A 42 -3.77 -2.14 -21.03
CA SER A 42 -4.82 -3.14 -21.18
C SER A 42 -5.80 -3.18 -19.99
N CYS A 43 -5.59 -2.35 -18.96
CA CYS A 43 -6.43 -2.31 -17.77
C CYS A 43 -7.25 -1.02 -17.77
N ASP A 44 -8.55 -1.13 -17.48
CA ASP A 44 -9.41 0.05 -17.31
C ASP A 44 -9.07 0.75 -15.99
N PRO A 45 -8.65 2.03 -16.01
CA PRO A 45 -8.35 2.78 -14.80
C PRO A 45 -9.54 2.88 -13.84
N HIS A 46 -10.78 2.80 -14.33
CA HIS A 46 -11.98 2.84 -13.49
C HIS A 46 -12.11 1.60 -12.60
N LEU A 47 -11.53 0.48 -13.00
CA LEU A 47 -11.61 -0.76 -12.24
C LEU A 47 -10.55 -0.85 -11.16
N ILE A 48 -9.55 0.03 -11.13
CA ILE A 48 -8.44 -0.05 -10.16
C ILE A 48 -8.94 0.09 -8.72
N ALA A 49 -9.74 1.11 -8.45
CA ALA A 49 -10.31 1.33 -7.11
C ALA A 49 -11.14 0.12 -6.66
N GLN A 50 -11.94 -0.43 -7.58
CA GLN A 50 -12.79 -1.60 -7.32
C GLN A 50 -11.96 -2.87 -7.12
N ASN A 51 -10.91 -3.07 -7.90
CA ASN A 51 -10.01 -4.22 -7.81
C ASN A 51 -9.24 -4.20 -6.48
N ILE A 52 -8.72 -3.04 -6.07
CA ILE A 52 -8.05 -2.87 -4.78
C ILE A 52 -9.02 -3.17 -3.64
N SER A 53 -10.21 -2.56 -3.66
CA SER A 53 -11.24 -2.79 -2.64
C SER A 53 -11.67 -4.26 -2.59
N SER A 54 -11.89 -4.89 -3.75
CA SER A 54 -12.28 -6.29 -3.84
C SER A 54 -11.18 -7.23 -3.33
N ALA A 55 -9.91 -6.92 -3.61
CA ALA A 55 -8.78 -7.70 -3.11
C ALA A 55 -8.67 -7.60 -1.58
N LEU A 56 -8.84 -6.39 -1.01
CA LEU A 56 -8.86 -6.16 0.43
C LEU A 56 -9.99 -6.95 1.10
N VAL A 57 -11.21 -6.90 0.55
CA VAL A 57 -12.36 -7.67 1.06
C VAL A 57 -12.11 -9.18 0.99
N LYS A 58 -11.52 -9.69 -0.10
CA LYS A 58 -11.15 -11.12 -0.22
C LYS A 58 -10.12 -11.54 0.84
N MET A 59 -9.27 -10.62 1.27
CA MET A 59 -8.32 -10.82 2.36
C MET A 59 -8.94 -10.57 3.75
N ASN A 60 -10.27 -10.40 3.84
CA ASN A 60 -11.01 -10.16 5.08
C ASN A 60 -10.77 -8.76 5.70
N TYR A 61 -10.28 -7.79 4.93
CA TYR A 61 -10.24 -6.38 5.31
C TYR A 61 -11.54 -5.69 4.85
N GLY A 62 -12.45 -5.48 5.79
CA GLY A 62 -13.76 -4.85 5.57
C GLY A 62 -13.85 -3.40 6.07
N GLY A 63 -12.76 -2.82 6.56
CA GLY A 63 -12.72 -1.43 7.01
C GLY A 63 -12.81 -0.40 5.87
N PRO A 64 -13.02 0.89 6.19
CA PRO A 64 -13.08 1.94 5.19
C PRO A 64 -11.74 2.10 4.46
N VAL A 65 -11.79 2.05 3.13
CA VAL A 65 -10.61 2.15 2.24
C VAL A 65 -10.48 3.58 1.73
N SER A 66 -9.31 4.18 1.88
CA SER A 66 -8.94 5.47 1.29
C SER A 66 -7.78 5.25 0.34
N ILE A 67 -7.89 5.71 -0.91
CA ILE A 67 -6.86 5.49 -1.94
C ILE A 67 -6.30 6.84 -2.38
N SER A 68 -4.99 6.99 -2.24
CA SER A 68 -4.25 8.18 -2.65
C SER A 68 -3.17 7.80 -3.65
N ALA A 69 -3.22 8.40 -4.83
CA ALA A 69 -2.22 8.23 -5.89
C ALA A 69 -1.27 9.44 -5.93
N TYR A 70 0.01 9.20 -6.19
CA TYR A 70 1.07 10.20 -6.16
C TYR A 70 1.90 10.14 -7.42
N GLY A 71 1.99 11.26 -8.13
CA GLY A 71 2.83 11.36 -9.32
C GLY A 71 2.57 12.64 -10.10
N ASP A 72 3.32 12.80 -11.18
CA ASP A 72 3.19 13.96 -12.06
C ASP A 72 1.96 13.81 -12.96
N THR A 73 0.92 14.60 -12.66
CA THR A 73 -0.29 14.62 -13.48
C THR A 73 -0.02 15.04 -14.93
N ASN A 74 1.04 15.79 -15.23
CA ASN A 74 1.38 16.13 -16.61
C ASN A 74 1.86 14.91 -17.41
N ARG A 75 2.35 13.87 -16.73
CA ARG A 75 2.79 12.61 -17.34
C ARG A 75 1.69 11.56 -17.44
N ILE A 76 0.59 11.75 -16.72
CA ILE A 76 -0.54 10.82 -16.67
C ILE A 76 -1.57 11.26 -17.72
N PRO A 77 -2.09 10.36 -18.58
CA PRO A 77 -3.13 10.72 -19.54
C PRO A 77 -4.37 11.31 -18.83
N ALA A 78 -4.94 12.37 -19.39
CA ALA A 78 -6.11 13.04 -18.79
C ALA A 78 -7.30 12.09 -18.57
N SER A 79 -7.49 11.11 -19.46
CA SER A 79 -8.51 10.06 -19.31
C SER A 79 -8.28 9.20 -18.05
N VAL A 80 -7.03 8.86 -17.75
CA VAL A 80 -6.66 8.12 -16.54
C VAL A 80 -6.88 9.00 -15.31
N GLN A 81 -6.44 10.26 -15.33
CA GLN A 81 -6.66 11.18 -14.20
C GLN A 81 -8.14 11.34 -13.87
N GLN A 82 -8.97 11.52 -14.89
CA GLN A 82 -10.41 11.65 -14.74
C GLN A 82 -11.04 10.36 -14.19
N ALA A 83 -10.60 9.19 -14.65
CA ALA A 83 -11.06 7.90 -14.15
C ALA A 83 -10.67 7.64 -12.69
N LEU A 84 -9.45 8.04 -12.29
CA LEU A 84 -9.01 7.95 -10.90
C LEU A 84 -9.86 8.87 -10.01
N ASN A 85 -10.06 10.12 -10.43
CA ASN A 85 -10.88 11.05 -9.67
C ASN A 85 -12.35 10.61 -9.59
N SER A 86 -12.92 10.09 -10.68
CA SER A 86 -14.32 9.62 -10.73
C SER A 86 -14.55 8.39 -9.86
N THR A 87 -13.52 7.59 -9.61
CA THR A 87 -13.57 6.43 -8.72
C THR A 87 -13.27 6.76 -7.25
N GLY A 88 -13.03 8.03 -6.92
CA GLY A 88 -12.73 8.49 -5.57
C GLY A 88 -11.27 8.29 -5.15
N ILE A 89 -10.36 8.04 -6.10
CA ILE A 89 -8.91 8.02 -5.83
C ILE A 89 -8.41 9.45 -5.78
N ALA A 90 -7.83 9.85 -4.65
CA ALA A 90 -7.23 11.17 -4.48
C ALA A 90 -5.90 11.24 -5.25
N LEU A 91 -5.89 11.98 -6.36
CA LEU A 91 -4.69 12.18 -7.16
C LEU A 91 -3.89 13.40 -6.66
N ASN A 92 -2.74 13.14 -6.06
CA ASN A 92 -1.82 14.15 -5.56
C ASN A 92 -0.77 14.46 -6.63
N HIS A 93 -0.85 15.67 -7.18
CA HIS A 93 0.14 16.15 -8.15
C HIS A 93 1.49 16.37 -7.47
N VAL A 94 2.52 15.68 -7.97
CA VAL A 94 3.91 15.89 -7.57
C VAL A 94 4.74 16.21 -8.82
N PRO A 95 5.36 17.40 -8.92
CA PRO A 95 6.12 17.77 -10.11
C PRO A 95 7.36 16.88 -10.27
N ALA A 96 7.58 16.33 -11.47
CA ALA A 96 8.71 15.43 -11.75
C ALA A 96 10.10 16.12 -11.81
N GLY A 97 10.17 17.42 -11.54
CA GLY A 97 11.42 18.19 -11.57
C GLY A 97 12.39 17.88 -10.42
N VAL A 98 11.91 17.16 -9.39
CA VAL A 98 12.72 16.76 -8.24
C VAL A 98 12.68 15.24 -8.13
N LYS A 99 13.86 14.62 -8.22
CA LYS A 99 14.03 13.18 -8.04
C LYS A 99 13.54 12.78 -6.63
N ASP A 100 12.78 11.69 -6.56
CA ASP A 100 12.23 11.12 -5.33
C ASP A 100 11.23 12.05 -4.60
N ALA A 101 10.65 13.04 -5.31
CA ALA A 101 9.66 13.95 -4.71
C ALA A 101 8.36 13.25 -4.38
N SER A 102 7.92 12.33 -5.26
CA SER A 102 6.77 11.46 -5.05
C SER A 102 6.97 10.60 -3.80
N ASP A 103 8.14 9.99 -3.67
CA ASP A 103 8.48 9.14 -2.52
C ASP A 103 8.48 9.90 -1.21
N LYS A 104 9.14 11.06 -1.17
CA LYS A 104 9.14 11.94 0.02
C LYS A 104 7.73 12.39 0.38
N LYS A 105 6.89 12.73 -0.60
CA LYS A 105 5.51 13.14 -0.34
C LYS A 105 4.68 12.00 0.24
N ILE A 106 4.79 10.80 -0.32
CA ILE A 106 4.13 9.59 0.20
C ILE A 106 4.58 9.35 1.64
N LEU A 107 5.88 9.38 1.92
CA LEU A 107 6.43 9.16 3.26
C LEU A 107 5.88 10.16 4.28
N VAL A 108 5.89 11.44 3.93
CA VAL A 108 5.39 12.51 4.79
C VAL A 108 3.90 12.32 5.06
N ASP A 109 3.08 12.13 4.02
CA ASP A 109 1.64 11.97 4.18
C ASP A 109 1.28 10.71 4.95
N MET A 110 2.01 9.61 4.71
CA MET A 110 1.84 8.35 5.43
C MET A 110 2.09 8.54 6.93
N LEU A 111 3.15 9.25 7.31
CA LEU A 111 3.46 9.54 8.70
C LEU A 111 2.45 10.51 9.34
N PHE A 112 2.01 11.54 8.61
CA PHE A 112 0.96 12.44 9.09
C PHE A 112 -0.36 11.69 9.33
N TRP A 113 -0.76 10.84 8.38
CA TRP A 113 -1.95 10.01 8.54
C TRP A 113 -1.85 9.08 9.76
N ALA A 114 -0.66 8.56 10.06
CA ALA A 114 -0.40 7.74 11.25
C ALA A 114 -0.59 8.48 12.57
N VAL A 115 -0.50 9.82 12.57
CA VAL A 115 -0.76 10.66 13.75
C VAL A 115 -2.26 10.77 13.99
N ASP A 116 -3.04 10.97 12.92
CA ASP A 116 -4.51 11.12 13.02
C ASP A 116 -5.25 9.79 13.16
N ASN A 117 -4.63 8.67 12.77
CA ASN A 117 -5.24 7.35 12.73
C ASN A 117 -4.40 6.36 13.57
N PRO A 118 -4.61 6.28 14.90
CA PRO A 118 -3.87 5.37 15.77
C PRO A 118 -4.17 3.90 15.47
N ALA A 119 -3.26 3.01 15.86
CA ALA A 119 -3.44 1.57 15.70
C ALA A 119 -4.67 1.03 16.47
N PRO A 120 -5.39 0.01 15.97
CA PRO A 120 -5.10 -0.77 14.76
C PRO A 120 -5.51 -0.07 13.46
N ALA A 121 -4.61 -0.04 12.47
CA ALA A 121 -4.89 0.45 11.13
C ALA A 121 -4.04 -0.28 10.08
N ASN A 122 -4.52 -0.29 8.83
CA ASN A 122 -3.90 -0.97 7.71
C ASN A 122 -3.29 0.02 6.73
N TYR A 123 -2.09 -0.28 6.27
CA TYR A 123 -1.42 0.44 5.20
C TYR A 123 -1.27 -0.50 4.02
N LEU A 124 -1.61 -0.04 2.82
CA LEU A 124 -1.28 -0.71 1.58
C LEU A 124 -0.41 0.23 0.76
N LEU A 125 0.88 -0.07 0.61
CA LEU A 125 1.76 0.68 -0.26
C LEU A 125 1.87 -0.04 -1.60
N ILE A 126 1.55 0.68 -2.67
CA ILE A 126 1.73 0.24 -4.06
C ILE A 126 2.91 1.01 -4.63
N SER A 127 4.13 0.49 -4.46
CA SER A 127 5.35 1.07 -5.02
C SER A 127 6.39 -0.02 -5.30
N GLY A 128 7.25 0.23 -6.29
CA GLY A 128 8.42 -0.61 -6.59
C GLY A 128 9.67 -0.22 -5.82
N ASP A 129 9.64 0.88 -5.06
CA ASP A 129 10.82 1.42 -4.39
C ASP A 129 11.07 0.78 -3.02
N ARG A 130 12.36 0.59 -2.68
CA ARG A 130 12.82 0.10 -1.39
C ARG A 130 13.05 1.22 -0.39
N ASP A 131 13.05 2.48 -0.80
CA ASP A 131 13.30 3.63 0.07
C ASP A 131 12.22 3.77 1.16
N PHE A 132 11.03 3.21 0.93
CA PHE A 132 9.96 3.15 1.93
C PHE A 132 10.22 2.19 3.10
N SER A 133 11.19 1.26 2.96
CA SER A 133 11.37 0.15 3.92
C SER A 133 11.56 0.62 5.36
N ASN A 134 12.32 1.70 5.58
CA ASN A 134 12.56 2.23 6.92
C ASN A 134 11.26 2.74 7.56
N ALA A 135 10.46 3.51 6.82
CA ALA A 135 9.19 4.03 7.34
C ALA A 135 8.18 2.91 7.61
N LEU A 136 8.07 1.93 6.72
CA LEU A 136 7.20 0.77 6.91
C LEU A 136 7.60 -0.04 8.15
N HIS A 137 8.91 -0.22 8.37
CA HIS A 137 9.41 -0.88 9.58
C HIS A 137 8.99 -0.12 10.85
N GLN A 138 9.12 1.21 10.86
CA GLN A 138 8.70 2.03 12.00
C GLN A 138 7.19 1.94 12.27
N LEU A 139 6.36 1.95 11.22
CA LEU A 139 4.91 1.78 11.36
C LEU A 139 4.56 0.39 11.91
N ARG A 140 5.24 -0.65 11.43
CA ARG A 140 5.03 -2.00 11.93
C ARG A 140 5.39 -2.14 13.41
N MET A 141 6.47 -1.49 13.86
CA MET A 141 6.82 -1.43 15.28
C MET A 141 5.75 -0.72 16.14
N ARG A 142 4.96 0.17 15.53
CA ARG A 142 3.80 0.84 16.16
C ARG A 142 2.50 0.04 16.09
N LYS A 143 2.56 -1.26 15.76
CA LYS A 143 1.40 -2.17 15.64
C LYS A 143 0.44 -1.81 14.50
N TYR A 144 0.93 -1.17 13.44
CA TYR A 144 0.19 -1.08 12.19
C TYR A 144 0.41 -2.34 11.34
N ASN A 145 -0.61 -2.71 10.59
CA ASN A 145 -0.50 -3.77 9.60
C ASN A 145 -0.07 -3.19 8.25
N ILE A 146 0.96 -3.77 7.64
CA ILE A 146 1.57 -3.26 6.41
C ILE A 146 1.40 -4.29 5.30
N LEU A 147 0.74 -3.88 4.22
CA LEU A 147 0.56 -4.60 2.98
C LEU A 147 1.39 -3.90 1.89
N LEU A 148 2.01 -4.69 1.03
CA LEU A 148 2.79 -4.20 -0.09
C LEU A 148 2.26 -4.81 -1.37
N ALA A 149 2.00 -3.97 -2.37
CA ALA A 149 1.76 -4.41 -3.73
C ALA A 149 2.86 -3.85 -4.63
N GLN A 150 3.41 -4.69 -5.49
CA GLN A 150 4.40 -4.28 -6.47
C GLN A 150 3.88 -4.66 -7.86
N PRO A 151 4.02 -3.79 -8.87
CA PRO A 151 3.75 -4.19 -10.24
C PRO A 151 4.74 -5.31 -10.57
N GLN A 152 4.22 -6.52 -10.85
CA GLN A 152 5.05 -7.58 -11.40
C GLN A 152 5.59 -7.07 -12.72
N LYS A 153 6.85 -6.62 -12.73
CA LYS A 153 7.63 -6.59 -13.96
C LYS A 153 7.54 -8.02 -14.49
N ALA A 154 6.86 -8.21 -15.62
CA ALA A 154 6.90 -9.46 -16.36
C ALA A 154 8.34 -9.67 -16.83
N SER A 155 9.17 -10.21 -15.95
CA SER A 155 10.48 -10.76 -16.28
C SER A 155 10.69 -11.99 -15.43
N ALA A 156 9.98 -13.06 -15.81
CA ALA A 156 10.21 -14.47 -15.41
C ALA A 156 10.23 -14.77 -13.89
N PRO A 157 9.87 -16.00 -13.50
CA PRO A 157 9.81 -16.35 -12.08
C PRO A 157 11.23 -16.44 -11.51
N LEU A 158 11.55 -15.61 -10.52
CA LEU A 158 12.49 -16.04 -9.48
C LEU A 158 11.69 -16.89 -8.50
N GLN A 159 11.35 -18.10 -8.94
CA GLN A 159 11.24 -19.21 -8.02
C GLN A 159 12.63 -19.39 -7.41
N ALA A 160 12.67 -19.35 -6.08
CA ALA A 160 13.82 -19.75 -5.31
C ALA A 160 14.25 -21.18 -5.68
N ALA A 161 15.55 -21.36 -5.88
CA ALA A 161 16.29 -22.56 -5.50
C ALA A 161 17.72 -22.12 -5.15
#